data_AF-A0A1F3PVX9-F1
#
_entry.id   AF-A0A1F3PVX9-F1
#
_cell.length_a   1.000
_cell.length_b   1.000
_cell.length_c   1.000
_cell.angle_alpha   90.00
_cell.angle_beta   90.00
_cell.angle_gamma   90.00
#
_symmetry.space_group_name_H-M   'P 1'
#
loop_
_entity.id
_entity.type
_entity.pdbx_description
1 polymer ?
#
loop_
_entity_poly.entity_id
_entity_poly.type
_entity_poly.pdbx_seq_one_letter_code
_entity_poly.pdbx_strand_id
1 'polypeptide(L)'
;MKIILLFFLALCSALMGLAQDTIFMKNGSAIPCEIVKANSAEINYKKQGVENKAIYSALVVDVSKVKYQNGKIVDYTAEINTLNISEEKELNPANSMRFSFGMYINYFNRNETDDLLGFWRFWNNNNQLGLDLKHRYFSFSLGMVSPIGNKRTWIGTHLHLYSTAKGTINAQNYYYGANEVNLRAFLMNVIIDYGRSISRKKNVILFFEPTLEIAMVSGNINMFGTEYTEFTMSGGPGFHTGVDWIISKRITFVMRAGYRFVKLDESHRKGDSYDYNSFLAHPGVNDEVVRINWGGFIFRTGLTFSLFSKIQ
;
A
#
# COMPACT_ATOMS: atom_id res chain seq x y z
N MET A 1 -20.85 87.51 -2.09
CA MET A 1 -20.87 86.12 -2.58
C MET A 1 -19.49 85.46 -2.73
N LYS A 2 -18.47 86.12 -3.33
CA LYS A 2 -17.14 85.50 -3.53
C LYS A 2 -16.41 85.09 -2.23
N ILE A 3 -16.53 85.86 -1.15
CA ILE A 3 -15.87 85.56 0.14
C ILE A 3 -16.48 84.34 0.85
N ILE A 4 -17.81 84.16 0.78
CA ILE A 4 -18.50 83.01 1.38
C ILE A 4 -18.13 81.71 0.64
N LEU A 5 -17.99 81.76 -0.69
CA LEU A 5 -17.57 80.61 -1.50
C LEU A 5 -16.13 80.18 -1.18
N LEU A 6 -15.21 81.14 -0.98
CA LEU A 6 -13.84 80.88 -0.55
C LEU A 6 -13.75 80.28 0.86
N PHE A 7 -14.61 80.72 1.78
CA PHE A 7 -14.70 80.15 3.12
C PHE A 7 -15.25 78.72 3.10
N PHE A 8 -16.24 78.42 2.25
CA PHE A 8 -16.79 77.07 2.09
C PHE A 8 -15.80 76.11 1.42
N LEU A 9 -15.01 76.59 0.44
CA LEU A 9 -13.94 75.79 -0.19
C LEU A 9 -12.79 75.48 0.78
N ALA A 10 -12.42 76.44 1.64
CA ALA A 10 -11.39 76.26 2.67
C ALA A 10 -11.88 75.33 3.81
N LEU A 11 -13.17 75.35 4.15
CA LEU A 11 -13.77 74.42 5.12
C LEU A 11 -13.81 72.98 4.58
N CYS A 12 -14.10 72.81 3.29
CA CYS A 12 -14.10 71.49 2.62
C CYS A 12 -12.70 70.88 2.50
N SER A 13 -11.64 71.68 2.30
CA SER A 13 -10.27 71.15 2.25
C SER A 13 -9.72 70.79 3.65
N ALA A 14 -10.18 71.47 4.71
CA ALA A 14 -9.84 71.11 6.09
C ALA A 14 -10.44 69.76 6.54
N LEU A 15 -11.57 69.34 5.95
CA LEU A 15 -12.23 68.06 6.25
C LEU A 15 -11.59 66.85 5.54
N MET A 16 -10.79 67.07 4.49
CA MET A 16 -10.06 66.00 3.79
C MET A 16 -8.79 65.53 4.52
N GLY A 17 -8.38 66.23 5.59
CA GLY A 17 -7.15 65.95 6.35
C GLY A 17 -7.26 64.85 7.42
N LEU A 18 -8.37 64.11 7.52
CA LEU A 18 -8.58 63.12 8.59
C LEU A 18 -8.89 61.69 8.08
N ALA A 19 -8.89 61.47 6.77
CA ALA A 19 -8.95 60.11 6.25
C ALA A 19 -7.56 59.47 6.40
N GLN A 20 -7.49 58.26 6.97
CA GLN A 20 -6.24 57.53 7.20
C GLN A 20 -6.47 56.04 6.96
N ASP A 21 -5.39 55.30 6.72
CA ASP A 21 -5.53 53.86 6.54
C ASP A 21 -5.98 53.21 7.86
N THR A 22 -6.83 52.20 7.75
CA THR A 22 -7.31 51.43 8.89
C THR A 22 -7.34 49.95 8.55
N ILE A 23 -6.62 49.16 9.33
CA ILE A 23 -6.65 47.69 9.26
C ILE A 23 -7.75 47.20 10.22
N PHE A 24 -8.71 46.45 9.71
CA PHE A 24 -9.75 45.80 10.52
C PHE A 24 -9.37 44.34 10.70
N MET A 25 -9.14 43.91 11.93
CA MET A 25 -8.83 42.54 12.29
C MET A 25 -10.09 41.69 12.40
N LYS A 26 -10.00 40.37 12.18
CA LYS A 26 -11.12 39.44 12.30
C LYS A 26 -11.65 39.29 13.74
N ASN A 27 -10.81 39.59 14.73
CA ASN A 27 -11.23 39.67 16.13
C ASN A 27 -12.07 40.93 16.46
N GLY A 28 -12.37 41.78 15.47
CA GLY A 28 -13.18 42.99 15.62
C GLY A 28 -12.39 44.26 15.97
N SER A 29 -11.08 44.16 16.24
CA SER A 29 -10.25 45.34 16.50
C SER A 29 -9.93 46.11 15.22
N ALA A 30 -9.83 47.44 15.34
CA ALA A 30 -9.43 48.32 14.24
C ALA A 30 -8.14 49.04 14.61
N ILE A 31 -7.19 49.06 13.68
CA ILE A 31 -5.87 49.63 13.87
C ILE A 31 -5.72 50.80 12.89
N PRO A 32 -5.82 52.06 13.36
CA PRO A 32 -5.47 53.22 12.55
C PRO A 32 -3.96 53.26 12.32
N CYS A 33 -3.55 53.34 11.06
CA CYS A 33 -2.14 53.21 10.69
C CYS A 33 -1.81 53.90 9.36
N GLU A 34 -0.52 53.91 9.03
CA GLU A 34 0.01 54.16 7.69
C GLU A 34 0.54 52.84 7.12
N ILE A 35 0.03 52.38 5.98
CA ILE A 35 0.49 51.12 5.38
C ILE A 35 1.78 51.36 4.61
N VAL A 36 2.83 50.63 4.98
CA VAL A 36 4.15 50.72 4.36
C VAL A 36 4.28 49.74 3.20
N LYS A 37 3.83 48.50 3.39
CA LYS A 37 3.88 47.44 2.38
C LYS A 37 2.84 46.37 2.66
N ALA A 38 2.07 45.98 1.65
CA ALA A 38 1.12 44.88 1.74
C ALA A 38 1.48 43.79 0.72
N ASN A 39 1.68 42.56 1.21
CA ASN A 39 1.90 41.37 0.41
C ASN A 39 0.79 40.35 0.69
N SER A 40 0.81 39.19 0.02
CA SER A 40 -0.20 38.13 0.20
C SER A 40 -0.19 37.45 1.58
N ALA A 41 0.91 37.54 2.34
CA ALA A 41 1.04 36.91 3.66
C ALA A 41 0.95 37.92 4.82
N GLU A 42 1.50 39.13 4.63
CA GLU A 42 1.70 40.11 5.69
C GLU A 42 1.47 41.54 5.20
N ILE A 43 0.97 42.37 6.12
CA ILE A 43 0.79 43.80 5.96
C ILE A 43 1.69 44.52 6.97
N ASN A 44 2.69 45.22 6.47
CA ASN A 44 3.59 46.05 7.26
C ASN A 44 3.02 47.47 7.37
N TYR A 45 2.91 47.97 8.60
CA TYR A 45 2.27 49.25 8.90
C TYR A 45 2.95 49.99 10.05
N LYS A 46 2.75 51.31 10.13
CA LYS A 46 3.15 52.13 11.26
C LYS A 46 1.91 52.55 12.05
N LYS A 47 1.93 52.34 13.37
CA LYS A 47 0.85 52.81 14.25
C LYS A 47 0.90 54.33 14.36
N GLN A 48 -0.26 54.95 14.28
CA GLN A 48 -0.38 56.38 14.49
C GLN A 48 -0.26 56.73 15.98
N GLY A 49 0.32 57.89 16.29
CA GLY A 49 0.40 58.42 17.66
C GLY A 49 1.53 57.86 18.52
N VAL A 50 2.40 57.02 17.96
CA VAL A 50 3.62 56.54 18.64
C VAL A 50 4.83 57.28 18.07
N GLU A 51 5.57 58.00 18.92
CA GLU A 51 6.74 58.80 18.51
C GLU A 51 7.86 57.95 17.87
N ASN A 52 7.94 56.67 18.24
CA ASN A 52 8.80 55.70 17.58
C ASN A 52 8.10 55.07 16.36
N LYS A 53 8.55 55.43 15.15
CA LYS A 53 8.07 54.91 13.84
C LYS A 53 8.45 53.44 13.59
N ALA A 54 8.27 52.57 14.59
CA ALA A 54 8.46 51.14 14.43
C ALA A 54 7.50 50.60 13.37
N ILE A 55 8.01 49.69 12.54
CA ILE A 55 7.20 48.97 11.55
C ILE A 55 6.65 47.72 12.25
N TYR A 56 5.33 47.62 12.29
CA TYR A 56 4.59 46.47 12.79
C TYR A 56 4.14 45.61 11.61
N SER A 57 3.98 44.31 11.83
CA SER A 57 3.42 43.39 10.83
C SER A 57 2.13 42.77 11.35
N ALA A 58 1.11 42.69 10.49
CA ALA A 58 -0.11 41.92 10.70
C ALA A 58 -0.22 40.84 9.64
N LEU A 59 -0.49 39.60 10.05
CA LEU A 59 -0.74 38.50 9.12
C LEU A 59 -2.07 38.72 8.40
N VAL A 60 -2.09 38.56 7.08
CA VAL A 60 -3.30 38.72 6.25
C VAL A 60 -4.42 37.78 6.71
N VAL A 61 -4.08 36.59 7.24
CA VAL A 61 -5.06 35.63 7.79
C VAL A 61 -5.89 36.21 8.93
N ASP A 62 -5.32 37.12 9.73
CA ASP A 62 -5.98 37.74 10.88
C ASP A 62 -6.67 39.06 10.51
N VAL A 63 -6.47 39.55 9.29
CA VAL A 63 -7.07 40.77 8.78
C VAL A 63 -8.38 40.45 8.07
N SER A 64 -9.43 41.18 8.39
CA SER A 64 -10.72 41.10 7.72
C SER A 64 -10.77 42.00 6.49
N LYS A 65 -10.33 43.25 6.61
CA LYS A 65 -10.27 44.20 5.50
C LYS A 65 -9.32 45.35 5.83
N VAL A 66 -8.84 45.99 4.78
CA VAL A 66 -8.08 47.23 4.87
C VAL A 66 -8.86 48.34 4.18
N LYS A 67 -9.04 49.47 4.86
CA LYS A 67 -9.54 50.70 4.26
C LYS A 67 -8.37 51.67 4.12
N TYR A 68 -8.08 52.07 2.89
CA TYR A 68 -7.05 53.07 2.61
C TYR A 68 -7.63 54.49 2.70
N GLN A 69 -6.77 55.47 2.97
CA GLN A 69 -7.10 56.89 3.02
C GLN A 69 -7.79 57.38 1.73
N ASN A 70 -7.42 56.81 0.58
CA ASN A 70 -8.04 57.14 -0.72
C ASN A 70 -9.43 56.51 -0.94
N GLY A 71 -10.00 55.86 0.07
CA GLY A 71 -11.31 55.21 0.00
C GLY A 71 -11.29 53.80 -0.62
N LYS A 72 -10.14 53.31 -1.09
CA LYS A 72 -10.01 51.92 -1.55
C LYS A 72 -10.22 50.98 -0.37
N ILE A 73 -11.02 49.94 -0.58
CA ILE A 73 -11.23 48.86 0.39
C ILE A 73 -10.70 47.57 -0.21
N VAL A 74 -9.84 46.87 0.51
CA VAL A 74 -9.38 45.52 0.16
C VAL A 74 -9.95 44.56 1.19
N ASP A 75 -10.76 43.61 0.73
CA ASP A 75 -11.45 42.64 1.58
C ASP A 75 -10.67 41.32 1.62
N TYR A 76 -10.23 40.95 2.81
CA TYR A 76 -9.45 39.74 3.10
C TYR A 76 -10.30 38.64 3.76
N THR A 77 -11.62 38.86 3.87
CA THR A 77 -12.56 37.81 4.28
C THR A 77 -12.79 36.78 3.18
N ALA A 78 -12.64 37.18 1.91
CA ALA A 78 -12.80 36.29 0.75
C ALA A 78 -11.51 35.50 0.40
N GLU A 79 -10.33 36.02 0.74
CA GLU A 79 -9.02 35.47 0.32
C GLU A 79 -8.55 34.22 1.11
N ILE A 80 -9.34 33.71 2.07
CA ILE A 80 -9.10 32.36 2.62
C ILE A 80 -9.39 31.27 1.57
N ASN A 81 -10.13 31.57 0.51
CA ASN A 81 -10.46 30.59 -0.54
C ASN A 81 -9.47 30.55 -1.71
N THR A 82 -8.49 31.45 -1.80
CA THR A 82 -7.64 31.59 -3.01
C THR A 82 -6.13 31.57 -2.74
N LEU A 83 -5.68 31.43 -1.50
CA LEU A 83 -4.30 31.04 -1.18
C LEU A 83 -4.20 29.52 -1.11
N ASN A 84 -4.10 28.87 -2.28
CA ASN A 84 -3.48 27.56 -2.50
C ASN A 84 -3.39 26.61 -1.28
N ILE A 85 -4.52 26.27 -0.68
CA ILE A 85 -4.83 24.85 -0.63
C ILE A 85 -5.16 24.57 -2.08
N SER A 86 -4.20 24.02 -2.83
CA SER A 86 -4.61 23.07 -3.84
C SER A 86 -5.60 22.19 -3.09
N GLU A 87 -6.90 22.38 -3.33
CA GLU A 87 -7.85 21.33 -3.03
C GLU A 87 -7.16 20.13 -3.64
N GLU A 88 -6.62 19.26 -2.80
CA GLU A 88 -6.21 17.93 -3.17
C GLU A 88 -7.55 17.35 -3.59
N LYS A 89 -7.94 17.65 -4.84
CA LYS A 89 -9.31 17.65 -5.32
C LYS A 89 -9.76 16.25 -5.07
N GLU A 90 -10.51 16.06 -3.97
CA GLU A 90 -10.53 14.79 -3.26
C GLU A 90 -10.70 13.72 -4.30
N LEU A 91 -9.65 12.92 -4.49
CA LEU A 91 -9.55 12.11 -5.68
C LEU A 91 -10.66 11.08 -5.54
N ASN A 92 -11.80 11.34 -6.18
CA ASN A 92 -13.04 10.67 -5.86
C ASN A 92 -12.77 9.19 -6.09
N PRO A 93 -12.75 8.35 -5.04
CA PRO A 93 -12.32 6.95 -5.14
C PRO A 93 -13.21 6.14 -6.09
N ALA A 94 -14.29 6.75 -6.58
CA ALA A 94 -15.24 6.26 -7.55
C ALA A 94 -14.80 6.29 -9.01
N ASN A 95 -13.86 7.18 -9.38
CA ASN A 95 -13.39 7.33 -10.77
C ASN A 95 -11.86 7.20 -10.83
N SER A 96 -11.29 6.43 -9.90
CA SER A 96 -9.85 6.27 -9.79
C SER A 96 -9.44 4.82 -9.79
N MET A 97 -8.31 4.58 -10.44
CA MET A 97 -7.60 3.32 -10.41
C MET A 97 -6.60 3.37 -9.26
N ARG A 98 -6.69 2.39 -8.36
CA ARG A 98 -5.79 2.21 -7.22
C ARG A 98 -4.66 1.29 -7.64
N PHE A 99 -3.46 1.82 -7.75
CA PHE A 99 -2.23 1.05 -7.86
C PHE A 99 -1.70 0.81 -6.46
N SER A 100 -1.37 -0.42 -6.12
CA SER A 100 -0.86 -0.77 -4.80
C SER A 100 0.41 -1.59 -4.88
N PHE A 101 1.29 -1.39 -3.91
CA PHE A 101 2.41 -2.28 -3.67
C PHE A 101 2.49 -2.54 -2.17
N GLY A 102 2.88 -3.75 -1.78
CA GLY A 102 2.86 -4.10 -0.36
C GLY A 102 3.70 -5.31 -0.02
N MET A 103 3.84 -5.49 1.29
CA MET A 103 4.55 -6.60 1.88
C MET A 103 3.65 -7.33 2.87
N TYR A 104 3.80 -8.65 2.91
CA TYR A 104 2.98 -9.50 3.76
C TYR A 104 3.83 -10.55 4.44
N ILE A 105 3.37 -10.92 5.63
CA ILE A 105 3.76 -12.14 6.32
C ILE A 105 2.70 -13.18 5.98
N ASN A 106 3.16 -14.33 5.51
CA ASN A 106 2.32 -15.45 5.16
C ASN A 106 2.58 -16.58 6.14
N TYR A 107 1.51 -17.27 6.50
CA TYR A 107 1.53 -18.56 7.15
C TYR A 107 0.92 -19.57 6.18
N PHE A 108 1.63 -20.65 5.92
CA PHE A 108 1.21 -21.71 5.01
C PHE A 108 1.39 -23.05 5.69
N ASN A 109 0.33 -23.85 5.67
CA ASN A 109 0.38 -25.23 6.08
C ASN A 109 0.07 -26.12 4.88
N ARG A 110 1.11 -26.80 4.37
CA ARG A 110 0.99 -27.71 3.22
C ARG A 110 0.39 -29.03 3.68
N ASN A 111 -0.25 -29.75 2.78
CA ASN A 111 -0.58 -31.14 3.04
C ASN A 111 0.67 -32.02 2.91
N GLU A 112 1.17 -32.52 4.04
CA GLU A 112 2.38 -33.34 4.14
C GLU A 112 2.16 -34.81 3.74
N THR A 113 0.92 -35.26 3.59
CA THR A 113 0.64 -36.61 3.12
C THR A 113 0.83 -36.66 1.60
N ASP A 114 2.08 -36.66 1.17
CA ASP A 114 2.48 -36.69 -0.23
C ASP A 114 3.62 -37.68 -0.50
N ASP A 115 3.95 -37.82 -1.78
CA ASP A 115 4.90 -38.82 -2.24
C ASP A 115 6.33 -38.51 -1.75
N LEU A 116 6.65 -37.24 -1.47
CA LEU A 116 7.94 -36.84 -0.91
C LEU A 116 8.12 -37.38 0.51
N LEU A 117 7.08 -37.33 1.36
CA LEU A 117 7.13 -37.95 2.68
C LEU A 117 7.26 -39.47 2.59
N GLY A 118 6.53 -40.10 1.65
CA GLY A 118 6.64 -41.54 1.39
C GLY A 118 8.04 -41.95 0.95
N PHE A 119 8.60 -41.24 -0.02
CA PHE A 119 9.98 -41.35 -0.49
C PHE A 119 10.97 -41.24 0.67
N TRP A 120 10.85 -40.19 1.49
CA TRP A 120 11.75 -39.94 2.61
C TRP A 120 11.75 -41.08 3.63
N ARG A 121 10.56 -41.59 4.00
CA ARG A 121 10.41 -42.69 4.96
C ARG A 121 10.96 -44.01 4.43
N PHE A 122 10.69 -44.31 3.16
CA PHE A 122 11.10 -45.55 2.52
C PHE A 122 12.62 -45.70 2.46
N TRP A 123 13.31 -44.70 1.91
CA TRP A 123 14.76 -44.79 1.75
C TRP A 123 15.52 -44.72 3.08
N ASN A 124 14.88 -44.23 4.13
CA ASN A 124 15.42 -44.25 5.48
C ASN A 124 14.94 -45.44 6.34
N ASN A 125 14.16 -46.34 5.76
CA ASN A 125 13.56 -47.50 6.42
C ASN A 125 12.89 -47.15 7.77
N ASN A 126 12.20 -46.02 7.83
CA ASN A 126 11.58 -45.53 9.06
C ASN A 126 10.29 -44.74 8.77
N ASN A 127 9.15 -45.36 9.05
CA ASN A 127 7.82 -44.79 8.85
C ASN A 127 7.44 -43.69 9.85
N GLN A 128 8.25 -43.45 10.90
CA GLN A 128 8.01 -42.38 11.87
C GLN A 128 8.68 -41.07 11.49
N LEU A 129 9.54 -41.05 10.46
CA LEU A 129 10.20 -39.81 10.03
C LEU A 129 9.19 -38.79 9.49
N GLY A 130 9.46 -37.52 9.74
CA GLY A 130 8.69 -36.40 9.20
C GLY A 130 9.58 -35.50 8.33
N LEU A 131 8.94 -34.54 7.66
CA LEU A 131 9.59 -33.41 7.02
C LEU A 131 9.36 -32.19 7.91
N ASP A 132 10.43 -31.47 8.26
CA ASP A 132 10.32 -30.16 8.91
C ASP A 132 9.93 -29.09 7.88
N LEU A 133 8.96 -28.27 8.26
CA LEU A 133 8.37 -27.25 7.38
C LEU A 133 8.44 -25.86 8.00
N LYS A 134 9.06 -24.94 7.26
CA LYS A 134 8.98 -23.51 7.61
C LYS A 134 7.67 -22.94 7.09
N HIS A 135 6.69 -22.85 7.97
CA HIS A 135 5.37 -22.34 7.64
C HIS A 135 5.31 -20.84 7.31
N ARG A 136 6.36 -20.06 7.61
CA ARG A 136 6.34 -18.60 7.51
C ARG A 136 7.24 -18.09 6.39
N TYR A 137 6.71 -17.20 5.56
CA TYR A 137 7.48 -16.53 4.51
C TYR A 137 6.94 -15.13 4.19
N PHE A 138 7.81 -14.30 3.60
CA PHE A 138 7.45 -12.97 3.15
C PHE A 138 7.01 -12.98 1.69
N SER A 139 6.12 -12.06 1.34
CA SER A 139 5.72 -11.84 -0.04
C SER A 139 5.64 -10.38 -0.38
N PHE A 140 5.93 -10.09 -1.63
CA PHE A 140 5.69 -8.79 -2.25
C PHE A 140 4.44 -8.87 -3.11
N SER A 141 3.65 -7.80 -3.15
CA SER A 141 2.48 -7.70 -4.04
C SER A 141 2.52 -6.42 -4.83
N LEU A 142 2.04 -6.50 -6.07
CA LEU A 142 1.66 -5.39 -6.92
C LEU A 142 0.19 -5.57 -7.28
N GLY A 143 -0.60 -4.51 -7.16
CA GLY A 143 -2.04 -4.57 -7.36
C GLY A 143 -2.58 -3.40 -8.15
N MET A 144 -3.64 -3.66 -8.90
CA MET A 144 -4.41 -2.63 -9.57
C MET A 144 -5.90 -2.92 -9.36
N VAL A 145 -6.60 -2.01 -8.68
CA VAL A 145 -8.02 -2.19 -8.35
C VAL A 145 -8.80 -0.93 -8.73
N SER A 146 -9.98 -1.10 -9.31
CA SER A 146 -10.88 -0.02 -9.69
C SER A 146 -12.27 -0.25 -9.10
N PRO A 147 -12.96 0.80 -8.64
CA PRO A 147 -14.38 0.71 -8.30
C PRO A 147 -15.22 0.42 -9.55
N ILE A 148 -16.30 -0.35 -9.42
CA ILE A 148 -17.32 -0.53 -10.47
C ILE A 148 -18.69 -0.07 -9.97
N GLY A 149 -19.43 0.63 -10.83
CA GLY A 149 -20.84 0.97 -10.65
C GLY A 149 -21.10 1.83 -9.41
N ASN A 150 -21.83 1.29 -8.43
CA ASN A 150 -22.32 1.99 -7.24
C ASN A 150 -21.23 2.39 -6.22
N LYS A 151 -19.96 2.47 -6.64
CA LYS A 151 -18.83 3.01 -5.85
C LYS A 151 -18.59 2.29 -4.52
N ARG A 152 -19.03 1.02 -4.44
CA ARG A 152 -18.84 0.11 -3.30
C ARG A 152 -18.32 -1.25 -3.75
N THR A 153 -18.44 -1.58 -5.03
CA THR A 153 -17.86 -2.79 -5.61
C THR A 153 -16.52 -2.41 -6.20
N TRP A 154 -15.55 -3.31 -6.06
CA TRP A 154 -14.19 -3.17 -6.54
C TRP A 154 -13.87 -4.38 -7.41
N ILE A 155 -13.22 -4.16 -8.55
CA ILE A 155 -12.60 -5.22 -9.33
C ILE A 155 -11.13 -4.91 -9.48
N GLY A 156 -10.29 -5.92 -9.53
CA GLY A 156 -8.87 -5.69 -9.72
C GLY A 156 -8.12 -6.94 -10.09
N THR A 157 -6.81 -6.75 -10.20
CA THR A 157 -5.85 -7.83 -10.26
C THR A 157 -4.69 -7.55 -9.32
N HIS A 158 -4.13 -8.60 -8.74
CA HIS A 158 -2.85 -8.54 -8.04
C HIS A 158 -1.88 -9.59 -8.57
N LEU A 159 -0.61 -9.23 -8.58
CA LEU A 159 0.52 -10.14 -8.72
C LEU A 159 1.19 -10.26 -7.36
N HIS A 160 1.28 -11.49 -6.84
CA HIS A 160 2.03 -11.76 -5.62
C HIS A 160 3.26 -12.59 -5.93
N LEU A 161 4.40 -12.18 -5.40
CA LEU A 161 5.68 -12.88 -5.52
C LEU A 161 6.12 -13.34 -4.13
N TYR A 162 6.41 -14.63 -4.01
CA TYR A 162 6.78 -15.29 -2.78
C TYR A 162 8.16 -15.91 -2.95
N SER A 163 9.01 -15.70 -1.96
CA SER A 163 10.26 -16.45 -1.85
C SER A 163 10.31 -17.05 -0.45
N THR A 164 10.50 -18.35 -0.40
CA THR A 164 10.68 -19.07 0.86
C THR A 164 12.17 -19.19 1.18
N ALA A 165 12.51 -19.31 2.46
CA ALA A 165 13.91 -19.45 2.87
C ALA A 165 14.49 -20.80 2.40
N LYS A 166 15.82 -20.92 2.36
CA LYS A 166 16.47 -22.23 2.17
C LYS A 166 16.03 -23.19 3.30
N GLY A 167 15.79 -24.45 2.95
CA GLY A 167 15.27 -25.47 3.85
C GLY A 167 13.86 -25.14 4.34
N THR A 168 12.98 -24.76 3.42
CA THR A 168 11.55 -24.61 3.72
C THR A 168 10.88 -25.96 3.85
N ILE A 169 11.32 -26.93 3.04
CA ILE A 169 11.17 -28.35 3.35
C ILE A 169 12.56 -28.85 3.74
N ASN A 170 12.70 -29.33 4.97
CA ASN A 170 13.94 -29.89 5.45
C ASN A 170 13.70 -31.26 6.10
N ALA A 171 14.60 -32.20 5.91
CA ALA A 171 14.70 -33.37 6.75
C ALA A 171 16.13 -33.88 6.76
N GLN A 172 16.55 -34.48 7.88
CA GLN A 172 17.85 -35.11 8.01
C GLN A 172 17.70 -36.43 8.75
N ASN A 173 18.43 -37.45 8.30
CA ASN A 173 18.48 -38.74 8.98
C ASN A 173 19.80 -39.46 8.67
N TYR A 174 20.32 -40.18 9.66
CA TYR A 174 21.53 -40.96 9.51
C TYR A 174 21.18 -42.43 9.24
N TYR A 175 21.02 -42.79 7.97
CA TYR A 175 20.75 -44.17 7.51
C TYR A 175 21.60 -44.49 6.28
N TYR A 176 22.59 -45.38 6.45
CA TYR A 176 23.64 -45.66 5.45
C TYR A 176 24.35 -44.41 4.91
N GLY A 177 24.42 -43.35 5.71
CA GLY A 177 24.96 -42.05 5.32
C GLY A 177 24.17 -40.91 5.95
N ALA A 178 24.59 -39.67 5.72
CA ALA A 178 23.81 -38.49 6.08
C ALA A 178 22.82 -38.21 4.95
N ASN A 179 21.59 -38.72 5.09
CA ASN A 179 20.51 -38.41 4.16
C ASN A 179 19.92 -37.04 4.53
N GLU A 180 19.64 -36.21 3.53
CA GLU A 180 19.09 -34.87 3.71
C GLU A 180 18.10 -34.54 2.60
N VAL A 181 16.99 -33.89 2.95
CA VAL A 181 16.12 -33.17 2.01
C VAL A 181 16.21 -31.70 2.36
N ASN A 182 16.50 -30.84 1.37
CA ASN A 182 16.63 -29.41 1.60
C ASN A 182 16.10 -28.62 0.40
N LEU A 183 14.80 -28.36 0.42
CA LEU A 183 14.08 -27.70 -0.67
C LEU A 183 13.60 -26.31 -0.27
N ARG A 184 13.49 -25.43 -1.27
CA ARG A 184 12.85 -24.12 -1.21
C ARG A 184 11.86 -23.97 -2.33
N ALA A 185 10.88 -23.09 -2.15
CA ALA A 185 9.93 -22.69 -3.17
C ALA A 185 10.02 -21.20 -3.48
N PHE A 186 9.84 -20.89 -4.76
CA PHE A 186 9.44 -19.59 -5.27
C PHE A 186 8.01 -19.71 -5.79
N LEU A 187 7.14 -18.76 -5.45
CA LEU A 187 5.76 -18.78 -5.92
C LEU A 187 5.38 -17.47 -6.57
N MET A 188 4.50 -17.56 -7.55
CA MET A 188 3.90 -16.44 -8.25
C MET A 188 2.40 -16.66 -8.31
N ASN A 189 1.62 -15.69 -7.84
CA ASN A 189 0.16 -15.77 -7.90
C ASN A 189 -0.38 -14.62 -8.72
N VAL A 190 -1.20 -14.96 -9.71
CA VAL A 190 -2.03 -14.01 -10.43
C VAL A 190 -3.43 -14.09 -9.82
N ILE A 191 -3.89 -12.96 -9.30
CA ILE A 191 -5.13 -12.85 -8.54
C ILE A 191 -6.10 -11.97 -9.30
N ILE A 192 -7.36 -12.37 -9.36
CA ILE A 192 -8.47 -11.51 -9.77
C ILE A 192 -9.25 -11.16 -8.51
N ASP A 193 -9.47 -9.87 -8.26
CA ASP A 193 -10.15 -9.42 -7.05
C ASP A 193 -11.59 -9.03 -7.35
N TYR A 194 -12.50 -9.50 -6.51
CA TYR A 194 -13.85 -8.97 -6.41
C TYR A 194 -14.10 -8.52 -4.98
N GLY A 195 -14.23 -7.20 -4.78
CA GLY A 195 -14.37 -6.58 -3.47
C GLY A 195 -15.70 -5.87 -3.28
N ARG A 196 -16.21 -5.84 -2.05
CA ARG A 196 -17.36 -5.01 -1.66
C ARG A 196 -17.10 -4.29 -0.34
N SER A 197 -17.24 -2.97 -0.34
CA SER A 197 -17.20 -2.15 0.86
C SER A 197 -18.38 -2.49 1.77
N ILE A 198 -18.10 -2.97 2.98
CA ILE A 198 -19.10 -3.37 3.97
C ILE A 198 -19.37 -2.28 5.01
N SER A 199 -18.40 -1.40 5.26
CA SER A 199 -18.59 -0.30 6.20
C SER A 199 -19.30 0.90 5.56
N ARG A 200 -20.10 1.64 6.36
CA ARG A 200 -20.73 2.89 5.90
C ARG A 200 -19.70 3.94 5.46
N LYS A 201 -18.55 3.98 6.15
CA LYS A 201 -17.40 4.84 5.83
C LYS A 201 -16.55 4.33 4.66
N LYS A 202 -16.89 3.18 4.07
CA LYS A 202 -16.18 2.51 2.97
C LYS A 202 -14.70 2.19 3.22
N ASN A 203 -14.26 2.25 4.47
CA ASN A 203 -12.89 1.96 4.89
C ASN A 203 -12.63 0.47 5.15
N VAL A 204 -13.67 -0.38 5.09
CA VAL A 204 -13.54 -1.84 5.22
C VAL A 204 -14.15 -2.49 3.99
N ILE A 205 -13.35 -3.28 3.28
CA ILE A 205 -13.72 -3.94 2.03
C ILE A 205 -13.52 -5.45 2.21
N LEU A 206 -14.56 -6.22 1.96
CA LEU A 206 -14.48 -7.67 1.89
C LEU A 206 -14.10 -8.07 0.47
N PHE A 207 -13.14 -8.97 0.31
CA PHE A 207 -12.65 -9.47 -0.97
C PHE A 207 -12.86 -10.98 -1.13
N PHE A 208 -13.15 -11.36 -2.36
CA PHE A 208 -13.09 -12.73 -2.89
C PHE A 208 -12.08 -12.74 -4.05
N GLU A 209 -11.14 -13.67 -3.98
CA GLU A 209 -9.92 -13.66 -4.80
C GLU A 209 -9.65 -15.06 -5.36
N PRO A 210 -10.25 -15.44 -6.51
CA PRO A 210 -9.75 -16.60 -7.26
C PRO A 210 -8.32 -16.33 -7.74
N THR A 211 -7.47 -17.34 -7.64
CA THR A 211 -6.04 -17.23 -7.97
C THR A 211 -5.59 -18.32 -8.94
N LEU A 212 -4.65 -17.95 -9.80
CA LEU A 212 -3.78 -18.87 -10.50
C LEU A 212 -2.42 -18.84 -9.80
N GLU A 213 -2.03 -19.97 -9.23
CA GLU A 213 -0.81 -20.14 -8.45
C GLU A 213 0.21 -20.89 -9.30
N ILE A 214 1.43 -20.37 -9.41
CA ILE A 214 2.56 -21.02 -10.04
C ILE A 214 3.60 -21.22 -8.95
N ALA A 215 4.05 -22.45 -8.75
CA ALA A 215 5.09 -22.80 -7.79
C ALA A 215 6.28 -23.41 -8.51
N MET A 216 7.47 -22.96 -8.12
CA MET A 216 8.75 -23.50 -8.52
C MET A 216 9.43 -24.01 -7.26
N VAL A 217 9.71 -25.31 -7.18
CA VAL A 217 10.47 -25.92 -6.07
C VAL A 217 11.86 -26.22 -6.59
N SER A 218 12.86 -25.89 -5.78
CA SER A 218 14.27 -26.18 -6.08
C SER A 218 15.04 -26.50 -4.81
N GLY A 219 16.10 -27.26 -4.91
CA GLY A 219 16.97 -27.55 -3.77
C GLY A 219 17.77 -28.80 -4.00
N ASN A 220 18.25 -29.38 -2.89
CA ASN A 220 19.11 -30.54 -2.93
C ASN A 220 18.50 -31.67 -2.10
N ILE A 221 18.65 -32.89 -2.58
CA ILE A 221 18.35 -34.12 -1.85
C ILE A 221 19.63 -34.93 -1.82
N ASN A 222 20.13 -35.27 -0.64
CA ASN A 222 21.28 -36.14 -0.45
C ASN A 222 20.79 -37.50 0.02
N MET A 223 21.08 -38.55 -0.74
CA MET A 223 20.77 -39.93 -0.37
C MET A 223 22.02 -40.79 -0.50
N PHE A 224 22.39 -41.49 0.57
CA PHE A 224 23.53 -42.40 0.63
C PHE A 224 24.85 -41.78 0.14
N GLY A 225 25.05 -40.48 0.40
CA GLY A 225 26.25 -39.74 0.00
C GLY A 225 26.24 -39.24 -1.45
N THR A 226 25.14 -39.41 -2.17
CA THR A 226 24.93 -38.82 -3.50
C THR A 226 23.99 -37.63 -3.41
N GLU A 227 24.45 -36.46 -3.87
CA GLU A 227 23.66 -35.24 -3.90
C GLU A 227 22.95 -35.08 -5.25
N TYR A 228 21.64 -34.89 -5.19
CA TYR A 228 20.74 -34.65 -6.32
C TYR A 228 20.25 -33.22 -6.27
N THR A 229 20.37 -32.49 -7.38
CA THR A 229 19.84 -31.13 -7.51
C THR A 229 18.48 -31.20 -8.19
N GLU A 230 17.46 -30.76 -7.46
CA GLU A 230 16.07 -30.88 -7.86
C GLU A 230 15.51 -29.53 -8.31
N PHE A 231 14.69 -29.57 -9.37
CA PHE A 231 13.95 -28.42 -9.89
C PHE A 231 12.67 -28.90 -10.55
N THR A 232 11.53 -28.46 -10.03
CA THR A 232 10.23 -28.71 -10.64
C THR A 232 9.35 -27.46 -10.58
N MET A 233 8.47 -27.31 -11.57
CA MET A 233 7.53 -26.22 -11.66
C MET A 233 6.15 -26.76 -12.01
N SER A 234 5.12 -26.26 -11.32
CA SER A 234 3.74 -26.56 -11.64
C SER A 234 2.84 -25.38 -11.32
N GLY A 235 1.61 -25.45 -11.82
CA GLY A 235 0.57 -24.47 -11.57
C GLY A 235 -0.71 -25.13 -11.07
N GLY A 236 -1.53 -24.34 -10.38
CA GLY A 236 -2.82 -24.80 -9.89
C GLY A 236 -3.72 -23.65 -9.48
N PRO A 237 -5.02 -23.89 -9.34
CA PRO A 237 -5.93 -22.88 -8.85
C PRO A 237 -5.75 -22.67 -7.34
N GLY A 238 -6.19 -21.50 -6.88
CA GLY A 238 -6.38 -21.21 -5.48
C GLY A 238 -7.58 -20.29 -5.28
N PHE A 239 -7.98 -20.12 -4.03
CA PHE A 239 -8.94 -19.09 -3.65
C PHE A 239 -8.51 -18.46 -2.35
N HIS A 240 -8.67 -17.15 -2.25
CA HIS A 240 -8.55 -16.41 -1.01
C HIS A 240 -9.81 -15.58 -0.76
N THR A 241 -10.05 -15.27 0.50
CA THR A 241 -11.02 -14.27 0.93
C THR A 241 -10.46 -13.52 2.12
N GLY A 242 -10.91 -12.29 2.31
CA GLY A 242 -10.59 -11.56 3.52
C GLY A 242 -10.91 -10.09 3.41
N VAL A 243 -10.22 -9.29 4.22
CA VAL A 243 -10.62 -7.91 4.49
C VAL A 243 -9.45 -6.96 4.24
N ASP A 244 -9.75 -5.88 3.51
CA ASP A 244 -8.92 -4.69 3.47
C ASP A 244 -9.49 -3.66 4.45
N TRP A 245 -8.64 -3.18 5.35
CA TRP A 245 -8.93 -2.05 6.21
C TRP A 245 -8.07 -0.86 5.78
N ILE A 246 -8.72 0.13 5.17
CA ILE A 246 -8.11 1.40 4.77
C ILE A 246 -7.86 2.23 6.03
N ILE A 247 -6.60 2.31 6.45
CA ILE A 247 -6.16 3.05 7.63
C ILE A 247 -6.04 4.54 7.29
N SER A 248 -5.47 4.84 6.13
CA SER A 248 -5.30 6.20 5.62
C SER A 248 -5.52 6.25 4.11
N LYS A 249 -5.47 7.45 3.52
CA LYS A 249 -5.58 7.63 2.07
C LYS A 249 -4.62 6.73 1.28
N ARG A 250 -3.45 6.38 1.82
CA ARG A 250 -2.42 5.61 1.11
C ARG A 250 -2.07 4.29 1.75
N ILE A 251 -2.50 4.01 2.98
CA ILE A 251 -2.10 2.81 3.71
C ILE A 251 -3.32 1.95 3.97
N THR A 252 -3.25 0.70 3.54
CA THR A 252 -4.28 -0.32 3.78
C THR A 252 -3.66 -1.50 4.51
N PHE A 253 -4.31 -1.94 5.56
CA PHE A 253 -4.03 -3.21 6.21
C PHE A 253 -4.85 -4.31 5.55
N VAL A 254 -4.19 -5.42 5.23
CA VAL A 254 -4.76 -6.49 4.43
C VAL A 254 -4.66 -7.78 5.21
N MET A 255 -5.79 -8.49 5.35
CA MET A 255 -5.85 -9.85 5.86
C MET A 255 -6.54 -10.75 4.85
N ARG A 256 -5.99 -11.94 4.62
CA ARG A 256 -6.54 -12.97 3.74
C ARG A 256 -6.37 -14.36 4.35
N ALA A 257 -7.36 -15.21 4.09
CA ALA A 257 -7.30 -16.64 4.34
C ALA A 257 -7.78 -17.38 3.09
N GLY A 258 -7.29 -18.59 2.87
CA GLY A 258 -7.77 -19.39 1.76
C GLY A 258 -7.01 -20.70 1.58
N TYR A 259 -7.12 -21.27 0.40
CA TYR A 259 -6.58 -22.58 0.08
C TYR A 259 -5.98 -22.61 -1.32
N ARG A 260 -4.84 -23.29 -1.43
CA ARG A 260 -4.12 -23.51 -2.70
C ARG A 260 -4.25 -24.97 -3.13
N PHE A 261 -4.41 -25.21 -4.43
CA PHE A 261 -4.45 -26.54 -5.03
C PHE A 261 -3.30 -26.74 -6.02
N VAL A 262 -2.06 -26.72 -5.52
CA VAL A 262 -0.86 -26.90 -6.35
C VAL A 262 -0.22 -28.24 -6.04
N LYS A 263 0.05 -29.02 -7.08
CA LYS A 263 0.80 -30.28 -7.01
C LYS A 263 1.95 -30.18 -7.99
N LEU A 264 3.16 -30.44 -7.54
CA LEU A 264 4.34 -30.46 -8.39
C LEU A 264 4.72 -31.91 -8.64
N ASP A 265 4.89 -32.25 -9.90
CA ASP A 265 5.32 -33.58 -10.31
C ASP A 265 6.80 -33.45 -10.68
N GLU A 266 7.65 -34.22 -10.02
CA GLU A 266 9.06 -34.35 -10.35
C GLU A 266 9.27 -35.71 -11.01
N SER A 267 9.72 -35.70 -12.26
CA SER A 267 9.95 -36.93 -13.03
C SER A 267 11.33 -37.48 -12.74
N HIS A 268 11.38 -38.74 -12.34
CA HIS A 268 12.56 -39.52 -12.05
C HIS A 268 12.67 -40.71 -12.99
N ARG A 269 13.88 -41.23 -13.18
CA ARG A 269 14.12 -42.40 -14.03
C ARG A 269 13.67 -43.68 -13.34
N LYS A 270 13.07 -44.57 -14.13
CA LYS A 270 12.83 -45.98 -13.77
C LYS A 270 14.19 -46.68 -13.54
N GLY A 271 14.21 -47.64 -12.61
CA GLY A 271 15.40 -48.26 -12.01
C GLY A 271 16.49 -48.91 -12.89
N ASP A 272 16.45 -48.75 -14.22
CA ASP A 272 17.31 -49.48 -15.16
C ASP A 272 18.25 -48.59 -16.03
N SER A 273 18.38 -47.28 -15.78
CA SER A 273 19.23 -46.40 -16.62
C SER A 273 20.31 -45.61 -15.84
N TYR A 274 21.56 -45.69 -16.31
CA TYR A 274 22.81 -45.28 -15.64
C TYR A 274 23.22 -43.79 -15.82
N ASP A 275 22.30 -42.84 -15.86
CA ASP A 275 22.62 -41.43 -16.15
C ASP A 275 22.34 -40.53 -14.93
N TYR A 276 23.32 -39.70 -14.58
CA TYR A 276 23.67 -39.32 -13.20
C TYR A 276 22.84 -38.20 -12.51
N ASN A 277 21.67 -37.80 -13.02
CA ASN A 277 21.05 -36.52 -12.60
C ASN A 277 19.66 -36.61 -11.92
N SER A 278 19.18 -37.79 -11.53
CA SER A 278 17.89 -37.95 -10.80
C SER A 278 17.95 -39.13 -9.83
N PHE A 279 17.41 -39.01 -8.61
CA PHE A 279 17.34 -40.14 -7.67
C PHE A 279 16.23 -41.14 -8.06
N LEU A 280 16.30 -42.37 -7.53
CA LEU A 280 15.34 -43.44 -7.81
C LEU A 280 14.03 -43.22 -7.03
N ALA A 281 12.90 -43.12 -7.76
CA ALA A 281 11.57 -43.11 -7.15
C ALA A 281 11.23 -44.45 -6.49
N HIS A 282 10.41 -44.41 -5.44
CA HIS A 282 9.96 -45.58 -4.67
C HIS A 282 9.17 -46.57 -5.56
N PRO A 283 9.41 -47.90 -5.50
CA PRO A 283 8.55 -48.89 -6.16
C PRO A 283 7.16 -48.96 -5.49
N GLY A 284 6.12 -48.38 -6.10
CA GLY A 284 4.76 -48.29 -5.53
C GLY A 284 4.22 -46.88 -5.29
N VAL A 285 5.06 -45.85 -5.44
CA VAL A 285 4.65 -44.51 -5.88
C VAL A 285 4.89 -44.52 -7.38
N ASN A 286 3.97 -44.02 -8.23
CA ASN A 286 4.08 -44.01 -9.71
C ASN A 286 5.55 -44.03 -10.14
N ASP A 287 6.07 -45.18 -10.61
CA ASP A 287 7.49 -45.62 -10.53
C ASP A 287 8.55 -44.66 -11.14
N GLU A 288 8.11 -43.52 -11.67
CA GLU A 288 8.86 -42.52 -12.40
C GLU A 288 8.55 -41.07 -11.92
N VAL A 289 7.71 -40.86 -10.91
CA VAL A 289 7.29 -39.51 -10.48
C VAL A 289 7.15 -39.40 -8.97
N VAL A 290 7.82 -38.42 -8.36
CA VAL A 290 7.55 -37.99 -6.99
C VAL A 290 6.68 -36.75 -7.04
N ARG A 291 5.45 -36.86 -6.53
CA ARG A 291 4.53 -35.72 -6.43
C ARG A 291 4.66 -35.00 -5.09
N ILE A 292 5.07 -33.74 -5.15
CA ILE A 292 5.09 -32.82 -4.01
C ILE A 292 3.74 -32.09 -3.95
N ASN A 293 3.00 -32.28 -2.85
CA ASN A 293 1.76 -31.55 -2.61
C ASN A 293 2.08 -30.19 -1.96
N TRP A 294 1.98 -29.14 -2.76
CA TRP A 294 2.08 -27.75 -2.29
C TRP A 294 0.70 -27.11 -2.09
N GLY A 295 -0.34 -27.93 -2.03
CA GLY A 295 -1.68 -27.51 -1.67
C GLY A 295 -1.82 -27.42 -0.15
N GLY A 296 -2.69 -26.52 0.30
CA GLY A 296 -2.89 -26.31 1.73
C GLY A 296 -3.51 -24.97 2.09
N PHE A 297 -3.73 -24.79 3.38
CA PHE A 297 -4.31 -23.57 3.93
C PHE A 297 -3.27 -22.45 4.00
N ILE A 298 -3.68 -21.26 3.57
CA ILE A 298 -2.84 -20.05 3.58
C ILE A 298 -3.56 -18.98 4.39
N PHE A 299 -2.79 -18.33 5.26
CA PHE A 299 -3.17 -17.08 5.90
C PHE A 299 -2.12 -16.01 5.57
N ARG A 300 -2.57 -14.81 5.23
CA ARG A 300 -1.70 -13.70 4.86
C ARG A 300 -2.16 -12.43 5.55
N THR A 301 -1.22 -11.70 6.11
CA THR A 301 -1.47 -10.38 6.68
C THR A 301 -0.36 -9.42 6.32
N GLY A 302 -0.68 -8.16 6.06
CA GLY A 302 0.31 -7.19 5.62
C GLY A 302 -0.20 -5.77 5.46
N LEU A 303 0.67 -4.93 4.92
CA LEU A 303 0.37 -3.55 4.60
C LEU A 303 0.61 -3.31 3.12
N THR A 304 -0.28 -2.54 2.51
CA THR A 304 -0.12 -2.03 1.15
C THR A 304 -0.11 -0.51 1.16
N PHE A 305 0.78 0.04 0.35
CA PHE A 305 0.78 1.43 -0.02
C PHE A 305 0.02 1.59 -1.34
N SER A 306 -0.85 2.60 -1.43
CA SER A 306 -1.72 2.85 -2.58
C SER A 306 -1.49 4.23 -3.18
N LEU A 307 -1.36 4.27 -4.50
CA LEU A 307 -1.41 5.45 -5.34
C LEU A 307 -2.72 5.42 -6.13
N PHE A 308 -3.31 6.58 -6.36
CA PHE A 308 -4.56 6.69 -7.10
C PHE A 308 -4.37 7.54 -8.33
N SER A 309 -4.75 6.99 -9.48
CA SER A 309 -4.79 7.70 -10.75
C SER A 309 -6.23 7.89 -11.19
N LYS A 310 -6.54 8.99 -11.88
CA LYS A 310 -7.88 9.18 -12.46
C LYS A 310 -8.04 8.32 -13.70
N ILE A 311 -9.21 7.71 -13.86
CA ILE A 311 -9.62 7.07 -15.09
C ILE A 311 -10.17 8.20 -15.97
N GLN A 312 -9.46 8.50 -17.07
CA GLN A 312 -9.91 9.46 -18.09
C GLN A 312 -10.94 8.82 -19.00
#